data_AF-A0A3L6FWI3-F1
#
_entry.id   AF-A0A3L6FWI3-F1
#
_cell.length_a   1.000
_cell.length_b   1.000
_cell.length_c   1.000
_cell.angle_alpha   90.00
_cell.angle_beta   90.00
_cell.angle_gamma   90.00
#
_symmetry.space_group_name_H-M   'P 1'
#
loop_
_entity.id
_entity.type
_entity.pdbx_description
1 polymer ?
#
loop_
_entity_poly.entity_id
_entity_poly.type
_entity_poly.pdbx_seq_one_letter_code
_entity_poly.pdbx_strand_id
1 'polypeptide(L)'
;MKLRLVALVLAVASVYACSSAASAFAGDDVVRVALKHVDAGKQLSRPELIRRAMRRSKARAAALSAVRNRARFSGKNEQQTPAGVLPVRPSGDLEYVIDLAIGTPPQPVSALLDTGSDLIWTQCAPCASCLSQPDPLFAPGQSASYEPMRCAGTLCSDILHHSCERPDTCTYRYNYGDGTMTVGVYATERFTFASSGGGGLTTTVPLGFGCGSVNVGSLNNGSGIVGFGRNPLSLVSQLSIRRFSYCLTSYPSRRQSTLLFGSLSDGVYGDATGRVQTTPLLQSPQNPTFYYVHFTGLTVGVRRLRIPESAFALRPDGSGGVIVDSGTALTLLPAAVLAEVVRAFRQQLRLPFANGGNPEDGVCFLVPAAWRRSSSTSQMPVPRMVLHFQGADLDLPRRNYVLDDHRRGRLCLLLADSGDDGSTIGNLVQQDMRVLYDLEAETLSIAPTRC
;
A
#
# COMPACT_ATOMS: atom_id res chain seq x y z
N MET A 1 -53.43 41.59 -47.12
CA MET A 1 -53.27 41.85 -45.68
C MET A 1 -52.36 40.78 -45.07
N LYS A 2 -51.14 41.16 -44.71
CA LYS A 2 -50.17 40.30 -44.01
C LYS A 2 -50.40 40.47 -42.51
N LEU A 3 -50.76 39.40 -41.79
CA LEU A 3 -50.67 39.36 -40.33
C LEU A 3 -49.56 38.37 -39.97
N ARG A 4 -48.42 38.88 -39.50
CA ARG A 4 -47.33 38.09 -38.93
C ARG A 4 -47.63 37.93 -37.44
N LEU A 5 -47.88 36.70 -37.00
CA LEU A 5 -47.90 36.34 -35.58
C LEU A 5 -46.44 36.05 -35.17
N VAL A 6 -45.85 36.91 -34.34
CA VAL A 6 -44.54 36.67 -33.73
C VAL A 6 -44.78 35.89 -32.44
N ALA A 7 -44.40 34.60 -32.43
CA ALA A 7 -44.37 33.80 -31.20
C ALA A 7 -43.02 34.02 -30.52
N LEU A 8 -43.06 34.67 -29.35
CA LEU A 8 -41.91 34.87 -28.48
C LEU A 8 -41.68 33.57 -27.68
N VAL A 9 -40.67 32.78 -28.06
CA VAL A 9 -40.26 31.59 -27.28
C VAL A 9 -39.30 32.06 -26.19
N LEU A 10 -39.80 32.18 -24.97
CA LEU A 10 -38.99 32.35 -23.76
C LEU A 10 -38.32 31.02 -23.43
N ALA A 11 -37.05 30.87 -23.82
CA ALA A 11 -36.19 29.80 -23.34
C ALA A 11 -35.81 30.08 -21.88
N VAL A 12 -36.53 29.47 -20.94
CA VAL A 12 -36.09 29.41 -19.54
C VAL A 12 -34.96 28.39 -19.47
N ALA A 13 -33.72 28.88 -19.50
CA ALA A 13 -32.55 28.08 -19.18
C ALA A 13 -32.55 27.80 -17.68
N SER A 14 -33.13 26.67 -17.29
CA SER A 14 -33.00 26.11 -15.96
C SER A 14 -31.55 25.68 -15.75
N VAL A 15 -30.74 26.55 -15.18
CA VAL A 15 -29.40 26.18 -14.68
C VAL A 15 -29.61 25.29 -13.46
N TYR A 16 -29.81 24.00 -13.68
CA TYR A 16 -29.55 23.00 -12.65
C TYR A 16 -28.05 23.02 -12.41
N ALA A 17 -27.64 23.67 -11.34
CA ALA A 17 -26.31 23.51 -10.77
C ALA A 17 -26.19 22.04 -10.31
N CYS A 18 -25.71 21.20 -11.22
CA CYS A 18 -25.17 19.90 -10.87
C CYS A 18 -23.87 20.20 -10.12
N SER A 19 -23.93 20.26 -8.80
CA SER A 19 -22.75 20.35 -7.95
C SER A 19 -21.97 19.05 -8.07
N SER A 20 -21.13 18.95 -9.11
CA SER A 20 -20.13 17.91 -9.21
C SER A 20 -19.18 18.07 -8.02
N ALA A 21 -19.17 17.08 -7.13
CA ALA A 21 -18.22 16.95 -6.02
C ALA A 21 -16.74 16.93 -6.49
N ALA A 22 -16.49 16.90 -7.80
CA ALA A 22 -15.18 17.03 -8.44
C ALA A 22 -14.46 18.39 -8.24
N SER A 23 -15.09 19.37 -7.57
CA SER A 23 -14.54 20.72 -7.44
C SER A 23 -13.79 20.98 -6.13
N ALA A 24 -13.71 20.00 -5.21
CA ALA A 24 -13.08 20.19 -3.89
C ALA A 24 -11.57 19.90 -3.86
N PHE A 25 -10.99 19.38 -4.95
CA PHE A 25 -9.54 19.22 -5.12
C PHE A 25 -9.12 19.70 -6.52
N ALA A 26 -9.37 20.97 -6.80
CA ALA A 26 -8.69 21.62 -7.91
C ALA A 26 -7.24 21.94 -7.48
N GLY A 27 -6.35 20.97 -7.65
CA GLY A 27 -4.91 21.19 -7.89
C GLY A 27 -3.99 21.69 -6.75
N ASP A 28 -4.46 22.42 -5.74
CA ASP A 28 -3.54 23.19 -4.87
C ASP A 28 -3.58 22.86 -3.37
N ASP A 29 -4.53 22.03 -2.89
CA ASP A 29 -4.65 21.74 -1.46
C ASP A 29 -3.47 20.92 -0.94
N VAL A 30 -2.78 21.51 0.03
CA VAL A 30 -1.56 21.04 0.67
C VAL A 30 -1.90 20.06 1.79
N VAL A 31 -1.68 18.76 1.59
CA VAL A 31 -1.85 17.78 2.68
C VAL A 31 -0.53 17.10 3.02
N ARG A 32 -0.09 17.30 4.27
CA ARG A 32 1.03 16.59 4.88
C ARG A 32 0.54 15.76 6.03
N VAL A 33 0.61 14.44 5.91
CA VAL A 33 0.16 13.53 6.96
C VAL A 33 1.34 12.80 7.59
N ALA A 34 1.28 12.66 8.92
CA ALA A 34 2.19 11.80 9.63
C ALA A 34 1.76 10.33 9.49
N LEU A 35 2.70 9.46 9.16
CA LEU A 35 2.50 8.02 9.14
C LEU A 35 3.22 7.38 10.33
N LYS A 36 2.53 6.45 10.98
CA LYS A 36 3.07 5.65 12.09
C LYS A 36 3.18 4.20 11.66
N HIS A 37 4.27 3.54 11.99
CA HIS A 37 4.37 2.10 11.80
C HIS A 37 3.43 1.37 12.80
N VAL A 38 2.83 0.24 12.43
CA VAL A 38 1.89 -0.54 13.28
C VAL A 38 2.48 -1.04 14.61
N ASP A 39 3.81 -1.05 14.70
CA ASP A 39 4.55 -1.38 15.92
C ASP A 39 5.15 -0.15 16.64
N ALA A 40 4.79 1.07 16.22
CA ALA A 40 5.22 2.30 16.88
C ALA A 40 4.82 2.30 18.36
N GLY A 41 5.69 2.84 19.22
CA GLY A 41 5.50 2.89 20.68
C GLY A 41 5.77 1.57 21.40
N LYS A 42 5.88 0.44 20.70
CA LYS A 42 6.26 -0.84 21.32
C LYS A 42 7.75 -0.83 21.63
N GLN A 43 8.13 -1.23 22.86
CA GLN A 43 9.52 -1.32 23.30
C GLN A 43 10.21 -2.58 22.75
N LEU A 44 10.25 -2.71 21.43
CA LEU A 44 10.79 -3.87 20.72
C LEU A 44 12.14 -3.54 20.08
N SER A 45 13.04 -4.52 20.09
CA SER A 45 14.31 -4.44 19.37
C SER A 45 14.10 -4.56 17.86
N ARG A 46 15.04 -4.06 17.06
CA ARG A 46 14.99 -4.18 15.59
C ARG A 46 14.77 -5.63 15.11
N PRO A 47 15.48 -6.66 15.63
CA PRO A 47 15.20 -8.04 15.25
C PRO A 47 13.77 -8.51 15.56
N GLU A 48 13.15 -8.02 16.64
CA GLU A 48 11.76 -8.36 16.98
C GLU A 48 10.77 -7.68 16.05
N LEU A 49 10.99 -6.39 15.74
CA LEU A 49 10.20 -5.64 14.76
C LEU A 49 10.24 -6.30 13.38
N ILE A 50 11.44 -6.64 12.89
CA ILE A 50 11.60 -7.32 11.60
C ILE A 50 10.93 -8.69 11.60
N ARG A 51 11.05 -9.49 12.68
CA ARG A 51 10.37 -10.79 12.76
C ARG A 51 8.84 -10.66 12.70
N ARG A 52 8.26 -9.59 13.26
CA ARG A 52 6.81 -9.31 13.15
C ARG A 52 6.44 -8.96 11.72
N ALA A 53 7.22 -8.10 11.07
CA ALA A 53 7.04 -7.68 9.69
C ALA A 53 7.21 -8.83 8.68
N MET A 54 8.12 -9.77 8.97
CA MET A 54 8.28 -10.99 8.19
C MET A 54 7.04 -11.86 8.20
N ARG A 55 6.38 -12.03 9.35
CA ARG A 55 5.13 -12.79 9.44
C ARG A 55 4.02 -12.13 8.63
N ARG A 56 3.87 -10.81 8.75
CA ARG A 56 2.91 -10.02 7.95
C ARG A 56 3.19 -10.12 6.46
N SER A 57 4.44 -9.95 6.03
CA SER A 57 4.82 -10.04 4.61
C SER A 57 4.57 -11.43 4.01
N LYS A 58 4.67 -12.51 4.80
CA LYS A 58 4.32 -13.86 4.33
C LYS A 58 2.83 -14.03 4.10
N ALA A 59 2.01 -13.44 4.96
CA ALA A 59 0.57 -13.42 4.74
C ALA A 59 0.20 -12.54 3.55
N ARG A 60 0.87 -11.38 3.39
CA ARG A 60 0.75 -10.51 2.21
C ARG A 60 1.16 -11.20 0.91
N ALA A 61 2.19 -12.04 0.94
CA ALA A 61 2.59 -12.85 -0.21
C ALA A 61 1.45 -13.80 -0.65
N ALA A 62 0.84 -14.52 0.31
CA ALA A 62 -0.30 -15.38 0.03
C ALA A 62 -1.51 -14.58 -0.51
N ALA A 63 -1.74 -13.39 0.04
CA ALA A 63 -2.79 -12.48 -0.40
C ALA A 63 -2.61 -12.02 -1.86
N LEU A 64 -1.43 -11.53 -2.19
CA LEU A 64 -1.10 -11.06 -3.54
C LEU A 64 -1.10 -12.21 -4.55
N SER A 65 -0.60 -13.38 -4.16
CA SER A 65 -0.64 -14.60 -4.98
C SER A 65 -2.09 -15.00 -5.32
N ALA A 66 -3.00 -14.94 -4.36
CA ALA A 66 -4.41 -15.23 -4.60
C ALA A 66 -5.05 -14.24 -5.60
N VAL A 67 -4.75 -12.93 -5.48
CA VAL A 67 -5.28 -11.89 -6.38
C VAL A 67 -4.73 -12.06 -7.80
N ARG A 68 -3.42 -12.20 -7.96
CA ARG A 68 -2.76 -12.35 -9.28
C ARG A 68 -3.18 -13.64 -9.99
N ASN A 69 -3.37 -14.72 -9.25
CA ASN A 69 -3.84 -15.98 -9.83
C ASN A 69 -5.32 -15.92 -10.25
N ARG A 70 -6.18 -15.13 -9.58
CA ARG A 70 -7.58 -14.94 -10.04
C ARG A 70 -7.63 -14.29 -11.44
N ALA A 71 -6.75 -13.33 -11.72
CA ALA A 71 -6.65 -12.72 -13.05
C ALA A 71 -6.38 -13.75 -14.17
N ARG A 72 -5.61 -14.81 -13.89
CA ARG A 72 -5.35 -15.90 -14.85
C ARG A 72 -6.60 -16.70 -15.23
N PHE A 73 -7.62 -16.75 -14.38
CA PHE A 73 -8.81 -17.59 -14.54
C PHE A 73 -10.09 -16.82 -14.89
N SER A 74 -10.04 -15.49 -15.05
CA SER A 74 -11.21 -14.67 -15.41
C SER A 74 -11.73 -14.94 -16.84
N GLY A 75 -11.00 -15.73 -17.65
CA GLY A 75 -11.47 -16.27 -18.92
C GLY A 75 -12.26 -17.57 -18.78
N LYS A 76 -13.59 -17.47 -18.58
CA LYS A 76 -14.64 -18.53 -18.62
C LYS A 76 -15.02 -19.14 -17.25
N ASN A 77 -16.27 -18.87 -16.84
CA ASN A 77 -17.02 -19.46 -15.73
C ASN A 77 -16.34 -19.40 -14.35
N GLU A 78 -16.58 -18.31 -13.62
CA GLU A 78 -16.40 -18.19 -12.16
C GLU A 78 -17.40 -19.06 -11.38
N GLN A 79 -17.36 -20.38 -11.57
CA GLN A 79 -18.12 -21.30 -10.71
C GLN A 79 -17.28 -22.35 -9.99
N GLN A 80 -15.96 -22.40 -10.20
CA GLN A 80 -15.11 -23.32 -9.46
C GLN A 80 -13.77 -22.68 -9.12
N THR A 81 -13.62 -22.21 -7.88
CA THR A 81 -12.32 -22.10 -7.22
C THR A 81 -11.53 -23.40 -7.44
N PRO A 82 -10.31 -23.37 -7.99
CA PRO A 82 -9.48 -24.57 -8.09
C PRO A 82 -9.25 -25.16 -6.70
N ALA A 83 -9.51 -26.46 -6.54
CA ALA A 83 -9.13 -27.22 -5.36
C ALA A 83 -7.60 -27.09 -5.15
N GLY A 84 -7.19 -26.38 -4.10
CA GLY A 84 -5.76 -26.20 -3.77
C GLY A 84 -5.38 -24.87 -3.12
N VAL A 85 -6.25 -23.85 -3.13
CA VAL A 85 -5.98 -22.62 -2.37
C VAL A 85 -6.22 -22.90 -0.88
N LEU A 86 -5.14 -23.04 -0.12
CA LEU A 86 -5.21 -23.13 1.34
C LEU A 86 -6.05 -21.96 1.89
N PRO A 87 -6.90 -22.18 2.90
CA PRO A 87 -7.65 -21.07 3.50
C PRO A 87 -6.65 -20.03 4.03
N VAL A 88 -6.59 -18.87 3.38
CA VAL A 88 -5.76 -17.76 3.83
C VAL A 88 -6.35 -17.29 5.15
N ARG A 89 -5.56 -17.42 6.23
CA ARG A 89 -5.97 -16.97 7.56
C ARG A 89 -5.78 -15.46 7.63
N PRO A 90 -6.80 -14.71 8.06
CA PRO A 90 -6.67 -13.27 8.29
C PRO A 90 -5.52 -12.96 9.22
N SER A 91 -4.68 -12.00 8.84
CA SER A 91 -3.42 -11.76 9.55
C SER A 91 -3.19 -10.29 9.89
N GLY A 92 -3.80 -9.35 9.15
CA GLY A 92 -3.44 -7.93 9.26
C GLY A 92 -2.02 -7.77 8.77
N ASP A 93 -1.85 -7.63 7.48
CA ASP A 93 -0.55 -7.72 6.82
C ASP A 93 0.07 -6.35 6.47
N LEU A 94 -0.66 -5.26 6.71
CA LEU A 94 -0.25 -3.88 6.44
C LEU A 94 0.64 -3.28 7.56
N GLU A 95 1.41 -2.26 7.21
CA GLU A 95 2.57 -1.83 8.00
C GLU A 95 2.50 -0.39 8.53
N TYR A 96 1.70 0.50 7.89
CA TYR A 96 1.62 1.92 8.25
C TYR A 96 0.19 2.37 8.49
N VAL A 97 0.03 3.24 9.48
CA VAL A 97 -1.22 3.83 9.94
C VAL A 97 -1.20 5.32 9.70
N ILE A 98 -2.33 5.85 9.25
CA ILE A 98 -2.65 7.26 9.12
C ILE A 98 -3.72 7.61 10.17
N ASP A 99 -3.47 8.67 10.93
CA ASP A 99 -4.47 9.23 11.84
C ASP A 99 -5.26 10.30 11.09
N LEU A 100 -6.58 10.17 11.08
CA LEU A 100 -7.53 11.11 10.47
C LEU A 100 -8.79 11.22 11.34
N ALA A 101 -9.73 12.07 10.93
CA ALA A 101 -11.05 12.10 11.56
C ALA A 101 -12.16 12.03 10.50
N ILE A 102 -13.31 11.47 10.88
CA ILE A 102 -14.47 11.26 10.00
C ILE A 102 -15.70 11.89 10.67
N GLY A 103 -16.51 12.62 9.90
CA GLY A 103 -17.80 13.13 10.35
C GLY A 103 -17.87 14.59 10.79
N THR A 104 -19.08 15.03 11.09
CA THR A 104 -19.41 16.36 11.62
C THR A 104 -20.29 16.24 12.88
N PRO A 105 -19.75 16.42 14.10
CA PRO A 105 -18.37 16.78 14.41
C PRO A 105 -17.36 15.64 14.12
N PRO A 106 -16.05 15.96 13.95
CA PRO A 106 -15.04 14.95 13.61
C PRO A 106 -14.85 13.89 14.71
N GLN A 107 -14.85 12.62 14.33
CA GLN A 107 -14.57 11.45 15.17
C GLN A 107 -13.21 10.83 14.78
N PRO A 108 -12.31 10.57 15.73
CA PRO A 108 -10.95 10.11 15.42
C PRO A 108 -10.92 8.67 14.86
N VAL A 109 -10.08 8.44 13.85
CA VAL A 109 -9.88 7.15 13.20
C VAL A 109 -8.40 6.95 12.84
N SER A 110 -7.82 5.85 13.31
CA SER A 110 -6.48 5.39 12.93
C SER A 110 -6.57 4.27 11.89
N ALA A 111 -6.40 4.58 10.60
CA ALA A 111 -6.60 3.61 9.51
C ALA A 111 -5.28 3.16 8.87
N LEU A 112 -5.22 1.92 8.36
CA LEU A 112 -4.05 1.40 7.66
C LEU A 112 -3.96 1.99 6.24
N LEU A 113 -2.77 2.41 5.81
CA LEU A 113 -2.51 2.87 4.45
C LEU A 113 -2.06 1.71 3.57
N ASP A 114 -2.68 1.55 2.39
CA ASP A 114 -2.38 0.44 1.48
C ASP A 114 -2.34 0.86 0.00
N THR A 115 -1.16 0.87 -0.61
CA THR A 115 -0.98 1.07 -2.06
C THR A 115 -1.42 -0.14 -2.91
N GLY A 116 -1.73 -1.28 -2.29
CA GLY A 116 -2.16 -2.50 -2.96
C GLY A 116 -3.67 -2.78 -2.87
N SER A 117 -4.48 -1.83 -2.43
CA SER A 117 -5.95 -1.94 -2.47
C SER A 117 -6.63 -0.59 -2.68
N ASP A 118 -7.91 -0.64 -3.07
CA ASP A 118 -8.66 0.55 -3.46
C ASP A 118 -9.64 1.04 -2.39
N LEU A 119 -10.37 0.16 -1.70
CA LEU A 119 -11.44 0.60 -0.78
C LEU A 119 -10.93 1.43 0.41
N ILE A 120 -11.53 2.60 0.62
CA ILE A 120 -11.51 3.33 1.89
C ILE A 120 -12.65 2.83 2.77
N TRP A 121 -12.38 2.38 4.00
CA TRP A 121 -13.41 1.95 4.94
C TRP A 121 -12.96 2.04 6.41
N THR A 122 -13.94 2.09 7.32
CA THR A 122 -13.73 2.02 8.78
C THR A 122 -14.83 1.18 9.43
N GLN A 123 -14.62 0.74 10.68
CA GLN A 123 -15.61 0.03 11.46
C GLN A 123 -16.66 0.99 12.05
N CYS A 124 -17.94 0.69 11.83
CA CYS A 124 -19.06 1.57 12.17
C CYS A 124 -20.01 0.99 13.22
N ALA A 125 -20.59 1.87 14.05
CA ALA A 125 -21.65 1.53 14.98
C ALA A 125 -23.06 1.73 14.36
N PRO A 126 -24.05 0.86 14.66
CA PRO A 126 -23.90 -0.39 15.39
C PRO A 126 -23.12 -1.43 14.57
N CYS A 127 -22.22 -2.14 15.24
CA CYS A 127 -21.43 -3.19 14.61
C CYS A 127 -21.89 -4.57 15.09
N ALA A 128 -22.28 -5.43 14.15
CA ALA A 128 -22.70 -6.79 14.44
C ALA A 128 -21.49 -7.71 14.70
N SER A 129 -20.39 -7.51 13.98
CA SER A 129 -19.12 -8.21 14.21
C SER A 129 -17.97 -7.28 13.89
N CYS A 130 -17.19 -6.89 14.90
CA CYS A 130 -16.08 -5.96 14.73
C CYS A 130 -14.79 -6.51 15.32
N LEU A 131 -13.69 -6.07 14.72
CA LEU A 131 -12.34 -6.28 15.16
C LEU A 131 -12.00 -5.32 16.28
N SER A 132 -11.15 -5.77 17.19
CA SER A 132 -10.64 -4.91 18.27
C SER A 132 -9.83 -3.76 17.67
N GLN A 133 -10.17 -2.55 18.09
CA GLN A 133 -9.46 -1.32 17.73
C GLN A 133 -9.34 -0.41 18.97
N PRO A 134 -8.30 0.44 19.05
CA PRO A 134 -8.13 1.39 20.15
C PRO A 134 -9.13 2.55 20.12
N ASP A 135 -9.43 3.06 18.92
CA ASP A 135 -10.35 4.17 18.74
C ASP A 135 -11.81 3.69 18.86
N PRO A 136 -12.75 4.56 19.26
CA PRO A 136 -14.18 4.25 19.17
C PRO A 136 -14.60 3.90 17.73
N LEU A 137 -15.62 3.05 17.58
CA LEU A 137 -16.26 2.82 16.28
C LEU A 137 -16.83 4.14 15.76
N PHE A 138 -16.75 4.38 14.46
CA PHE A 138 -17.40 5.54 13.86
C PHE A 138 -18.92 5.44 14.05
N ALA A 139 -19.53 6.46 14.64
CA ALA A 139 -20.96 6.52 14.88
C ALA A 139 -21.64 7.37 13.78
N PRO A 140 -22.12 6.77 12.68
CA PRO A 140 -22.76 7.50 11.58
C PRO A 140 -23.97 8.33 12.05
N GLY A 141 -24.76 7.82 13.00
CA GLY A 141 -25.91 8.54 13.57
C GLY A 141 -25.55 9.76 14.42
N GLN A 142 -24.27 9.98 14.72
CA GLN A 142 -23.76 11.16 15.43
C GLN A 142 -23.07 12.16 14.49
N SER A 143 -23.06 11.90 13.18
CA SER A 143 -22.50 12.80 12.17
C SER A 143 -23.62 13.43 11.35
N ALA A 144 -23.66 14.76 11.32
CA ALA A 144 -24.61 15.52 10.51
C ALA A 144 -24.32 15.46 8.99
N SER A 145 -23.15 14.96 8.59
CA SER A 145 -22.71 14.87 7.20
C SER A 145 -22.66 13.43 6.65
N TYR A 146 -23.14 12.45 7.42
CA TYR A 146 -23.22 11.07 6.96
C TYR A 146 -24.37 10.89 5.97
N GLU A 147 -24.05 10.44 4.76
CA GLU A 147 -25.03 10.20 3.71
C GLU A 147 -24.85 8.80 3.11
N PRO A 148 -25.78 7.85 3.36
CA PRO A 148 -25.78 6.55 2.68
C PRO A 148 -25.81 6.73 1.17
N MET A 149 -24.95 6.01 0.45
CA MET A 149 -24.89 6.10 -1.00
C MET A 149 -26.10 5.41 -1.61
N ARG A 150 -26.74 6.07 -2.57
CA ARG A 150 -27.81 5.49 -3.37
C ARG A 150 -27.27 4.43 -4.33
N CYS A 151 -28.09 3.47 -4.73
CA CYS A 151 -27.62 2.44 -5.67
C CYS A 151 -27.26 2.97 -7.05
N ALA A 152 -27.91 4.04 -7.50
CA ALA A 152 -27.54 4.72 -8.74
C ALA A 152 -26.26 5.59 -8.60
N GLY A 153 -25.64 5.63 -7.42
CA GLY A 153 -24.38 6.34 -7.19
C GLY A 153 -23.23 5.68 -7.96
N THR A 154 -22.37 6.50 -8.58
CA THR A 154 -21.28 6.03 -9.45
C THR A 154 -20.32 5.08 -8.72
N LEU A 155 -19.88 5.45 -7.51
CA LEU A 155 -18.97 4.62 -6.73
C LEU A 155 -19.62 3.31 -6.25
N CYS A 156 -20.95 3.21 -6.19
CA CYS A 156 -21.61 1.93 -5.87
C CYS A 156 -21.36 0.89 -6.96
N SER A 157 -21.45 1.30 -8.24
CA SER A 157 -21.20 0.40 -9.37
C SER A 157 -19.73 -0.02 -9.52
N ASP A 158 -18.80 0.76 -8.96
CA ASP A 158 -17.37 0.44 -8.96
C ASP A 158 -17.00 -0.66 -7.95
N ILE A 159 -17.92 -1.01 -7.05
CA ILE A 159 -17.74 -2.09 -6.07
C ILE A 159 -18.14 -3.42 -6.70
N LEU A 160 -17.18 -4.34 -6.82
CA LEU A 160 -17.38 -5.65 -7.45
C LEU A 160 -18.53 -6.46 -6.82
N HIS A 161 -18.67 -6.42 -5.49
CA HIS A 161 -19.74 -7.11 -4.77
C HIS A 161 -20.58 -6.10 -3.98
N HIS A 162 -21.34 -5.26 -4.70
CA HIS A 162 -22.37 -4.42 -4.10
C HIS A 162 -23.74 -5.09 -4.11
N SER A 163 -24.65 -4.57 -3.30
CA SER A 163 -26.06 -4.93 -3.28
C SER A 163 -26.90 -3.71 -2.96
N CYS A 164 -28.19 -3.80 -3.28
CA CYS A 164 -29.13 -2.71 -3.19
C CYS A 164 -30.27 -3.07 -2.26
N GLU A 165 -30.22 -2.49 -1.06
CA GLU A 165 -31.20 -2.72 -0.01
C GLU A 165 -32.23 -1.60 0.03
N ARG A 166 -33.46 -1.93 0.45
CA ARG A 166 -34.51 -0.92 0.58
C ARG A 166 -34.15 0.08 1.69
N PRO A 167 -34.41 1.39 1.52
CA PRO A 167 -35.20 1.99 0.44
C PRO A 167 -34.45 2.30 -0.87
N ASP A 168 -33.13 2.43 -0.87
CA ASP A 168 -32.26 2.59 -2.06
C ASP A 168 -30.78 2.70 -1.60
N THR A 169 -30.34 1.80 -0.71
CA THR A 169 -29.03 1.92 -0.05
C THR A 169 -28.04 0.95 -0.68
N CYS A 170 -26.89 1.48 -1.12
CA CYS A 170 -25.76 0.69 -1.57
C CYS A 170 -25.08 0.00 -0.38
N THR A 171 -25.09 -1.33 -0.37
CA THR A 171 -24.30 -2.14 0.55
C THR A 171 -23.15 -2.79 -0.19
N TYR A 172 -22.08 -3.12 0.51
CA TYR A 172 -20.87 -3.68 -0.09
C TYR A 172 -20.36 -4.87 0.69
N ARG A 173 -19.69 -5.77 -0.02
CA ARG A 173 -18.79 -6.77 0.53
C ARG A 173 -17.44 -6.62 -0.12
N TYR A 174 -16.40 -6.46 0.69
CA TYR A 174 -15.03 -6.37 0.19
C TYR A 174 -14.17 -7.44 0.84
N ASN A 175 -13.49 -8.23 0.01
CA ASN A 175 -12.63 -9.33 0.45
C ASN A 175 -11.17 -8.97 0.11
N TYR A 176 -10.31 -8.91 1.12
CA TYR A 176 -8.88 -8.75 0.95
C TYR A 176 -8.21 -10.11 0.72
N GLY A 177 -7.08 -10.11 0.02
CA GLY A 177 -6.35 -11.33 -0.28
C GLY A 177 -5.86 -12.07 0.97
N ASP A 178 -5.63 -11.36 2.07
CA ASP A 178 -5.16 -11.93 3.34
C ASP A 178 -6.29 -12.64 4.11
N GLY A 179 -7.52 -12.64 3.57
CA GLY A 179 -8.71 -13.19 4.22
C GLY A 179 -9.47 -12.18 5.07
N THR A 180 -8.96 -10.97 5.25
CA THR A 180 -9.72 -9.89 5.89
C THR A 180 -10.92 -9.53 5.03
N MET A 181 -12.07 -9.28 5.65
CA MET A 181 -13.32 -8.96 4.97
C MET A 181 -14.06 -7.87 5.73
N THR A 182 -14.71 -6.99 4.98
CA THR A 182 -15.64 -6.00 5.53
C THR A 182 -16.93 -6.00 4.73
N VAL A 183 -18.05 -5.89 5.43
CA VAL A 183 -19.40 -5.77 4.88
C VAL A 183 -20.11 -4.63 5.61
N GLY A 184 -20.84 -3.81 4.85
CA GLY A 184 -21.58 -2.70 5.43
C GLY A 184 -22.27 -1.84 4.39
N VAL A 185 -22.61 -0.61 4.80
CA VAL A 185 -23.20 0.40 3.92
C VAL A 185 -22.07 1.20 3.28
N TYR A 186 -22.15 1.43 1.96
CA TYR A 186 -21.28 2.39 1.31
C TYR A 186 -21.93 3.77 1.40
N ALA A 187 -21.16 4.77 1.82
CA ALA A 187 -21.68 6.09 2.18
C ALA A 187 -20.70 7.19 1.77
N THR A 188 -21.17 8.43 1.77
CA THR A 188 -20.34 9.63 1.67
C THR A 188 -20.21 10.26 3.06
N GLU A 189 -19.02 10.75 3.39
CA GLU A 189 -18.75 11.45 4.64
C GLU A 189 -17.57 12.42 4.49
N ARG A 190 -17.44 13.37 5.41
CA ARG A 190 -16.33 14.31 5.49
C ARG A 190 -15.15 13.69 6.23
N PHE A 191 -14.01 13.58 5.56
CA PHE A 191 -12.74 13.13 6.11
C PHE A 191 -11.84 14.33 6.36
N THR A 192 -11.27 14.42 7.55
CA THR A 192 -10.38 15.50 7.97
C THR A 192 -8.96 14.97 8.16
N PHE A 193 -8.04 15.52 7.39
CA PHE A 193 -6.60 15.26 7.48
C PHE A 193 -5.92 16.42 8.19
N ALA A 194 -5.21 16.13 9.29
CA ALA A 194 -4.42 17.14 9.99
C ALA A 194 -3.05 17.30 9.32
N SER A 195 -2.74 18.52 8.87
CA SER A 195 -1.41 18.83 8.37
C SER A 195 -0.40 18.81 9.53
N SER A 196 0.61 17.94 9.45
CA SER A 196 1.69 17.89 10.44
C SER A 196 2.71 19.03 10.27
N GLY A 197 2.55 19.90 9.27
CA GLY A 197 3.43 21.04 9.02
C GLY A 197 3.01 22.29 9.80
N GLY A 198 3.43 22.40 11.07
CA GLY A 198 3.63 23.67 11.82
C GLY A 198 2.49 24.68 11.99
N GLY A 199 1.36 24.57 11.29
CA GLY A 199 0.30 25.58 11.23
C GLY A 199 -1.08 25.11 11.65
N GLY A 200 -1.23 23.85 12.10
CA GLY A 200 -2.53 23.30 12.51
C GLY A 200 -3.59 23.25 11.41
N LEU A 201 -3.19 23.41 10.15
CA LEU A 201 -4.07 23.38 8.99
C LEU A 201 -4.73 22.00 8.90
N THR A 202 -6.05 21.97 8.88
CA THR A 202 -6.84 20.76 8.62
C THR A 202 -7.50 20.87 7.25
N THR A 203 -7.47 19.78 6.49
CA THR A 203 -8.13 19.68 5.19
C THR A 203 -9.28 18.70 5.32
N THR A 204 -10.52 19.18 5.11
CA THR A 204 -11.73 18.37 5.26
C THR A 204 -12.44 18.19 3.93
N VAL A 205 -12.57 16.95 3.49
CA VAL A 205 -12.99 16.62 2.12
C VAL A 205 -14.06 15.53 2.09
N PRO A 206 -15.04 15.59 1.17
CA PRO A 206 -16.03 14.54 1.03
C PRO A 206 -15.41 13.31 0.36
N LEU A 207 -15.65 12.13 0.91
CA LEU A 207 -15.20 10.86 0.37
C LEU A 207 -16.31 9.82 0.44
N GLY A 208 -16.40 9.00 -0.60
CA GLY A 208 -17.07 7.71 -0.57
C GLY A 208 -16.24 6.70 0.22
N PHE A 209 -16.88 6.01 1.17
CA PHE A 209 -16.22 5.03 2.02
C PHE A 209 -17.17 3.91 2.45
N GLY A 210 -16.58 2.78 2.82
CA GLY A 210 -17.28 1.68 3.45
C GLY A 210 -17.47 1.90 4.95
N CYS A 211 -18.72 1.90 5.39
CA CYS A 211 -19.09 1.91 6.80
C CYS A 211 -19.37 0.48 7.27
N GLY A 212 -18.32 -0.22 7.72
CA GLY A 212 -18.33 -1.66 7.94
C GLY A 212 -18.99 -2.07 9.26
N SER A 213 -20.04 -2.88 9.19
CA SER A 213 -20.80 -3.42 10.33
C SER A 213 -20.54 -4.90 10.61
N VAL A 214 -19.94 -5.63 9.66
CA VAL A 214 -19.45 -7.00 9.82
C VAL A 214 -18.05 -7.08 9.24
N ASN A 215 -17.06 -7.21 10.13
CA ASN A 215 -15.64 -7.18 9.81
C ASN A 215 -14.98 -8.43 10.38
N VAL A 216 -14.28 -9.16 9.52
CA VAL A 216 -13.56 -10.39 9.87
C VAL A 216 -12.10 -10.20 9.56
N GLY A 217 -11.24 -10.58 10.50
CA GLY A 217 -9.81 -10.64 10.30
C GLY A 217 -8.98 -9.91 11.34
N SER A 218 -7.95 -9.19 10.91
CA SER A 218 -7.04 -8.44 11.78
C SER A 218 -6.61 -7.15 11.09
N LEU A 219 -6.60 -6.05 11.82
CA LEU A 219 -6.15 -4.73 11.32
C LEU A 219 -4.94 -4.20 12.08
N ASN A 220 -4.17 -5.05 12.78
CA ASN A 220 -3.01 -4.59 13.58
C ASN A 220 -3.33 -3.42 14.53
N ASN A 221 -4.52 -3.41 15.14
CA ASN A 221 -5.07 -2.31 15.94
C ASN A 221 -5.43 -1.03 15.15
N GLY A 222 -5.53 -1.10 13.84
CA GLY A 222 -6.17 -0.07 13.01
C GLY A 222 -7.69 -0.22 13.04
N SER A 223 -8.37 0.87 12.70
CA SER A 223 -9.83 0.99 12.68
C SER A 223 -10.43 0.76 11.30
N GLY A 224 -9.60 0.62 10.27
CA GLY A 224 -10.00 0.48 8.88
C GLY A 224 -8.80 0.50 7.94
N ILE A 225 -9.07 0.66 6.64
CA ILE A 225 -8.05 0.76 5.59
C ILE A 225 -8.37 1.96 4.69
N VAL A 226 -7.34 2.73 4.32
CA VAL A 226 -7.39 3.76 3.28
C VAL A 226 -6.63 3.24 2.07
N GLY A 227 -7.37 2.84 1.04
CA GLY A 227 -6.81 2.38 -0.21
C GLY A 227 -6.15 3.52 -1.00
N PHE A 228 -4.91 3.28 -1.43
CA PHE A 228 -4.10 4.14 -2.28
C PHE A 228 -3.87 3.51 -3.67
N GLY A 229 -4.62 2.47 -4.03
CA GLY A 229 -4.63 1.90 -5.38
C GLY A 229 -5.14 2.88 -6.44
N ARG A 230 -5.26 2.40 -7.67
CA ARG A 230 -5.56 3.25 -8.84
C ARG A 230 -7.01 3.17 -9.34
N ASN A 231 -7.87 2.38 -8.70
CA ASN A 231 -9.29 2.30 -9.09
C ASN A 231 -10.14 3.40 -8.45
N PRO A 232 -11.38 3.63 -8.93
CA PRO A 232 -12.23 4.73 -8.46
C PRO A 232 -12.52 4.77 -6.95
N LEU A 233 -12.48 3.63 -6.25
CA LEU A 233 -12.75 3.56 -4.81
C LEU A 233 -11.62 4.12 -3.94
N SER A 234 -10.43 4.36 -4.49
CA SER A 234 -9.24 4.79 -3.74
C SER A 234 -9.23 6.27 -3.39
N LEU A 235 -8.49 6.63 -2.34
CA LEU A 235 -8.28 8.02 -1.96
C LEU A 235 -7.66 8.80 -3.12
N VAL A 236 -6.71 8.18 -3.82
CA VAL A 236 -6.00 8.76 -4.95
C VAL A 236 -6.98 9.16 -6.05
N SER A 237 -7.89 8.26 -6.44
CA SER A 237 -8.84 8.50 -7.52
C SER A 237 -9.96 9.46 -7.11
N GLN A 238 -10.56 9.26 -5.93
CA GLN A 238 -11.67 10.10 -5.46
C GLN A 238 -11.27 11.57 -5.30
N LEU A 239 -10.02 11.81 -4.91
CA LEU A 239 -9.46 13.16 -4.75
C LEU A 239 -8.73 13.66 -5.99
N SER A 240 -8.71 12.90 -7.09
CA SER A 240 -7.99 13.25 -8.32
C SER A 240 -6.52 13.62 -8.06
N ILE A 241 -5.87 12.90 -7.14
CA ILE A 241 -4.48 13.12 -6.77
C ILE A 241 -3.59 12.75 -7.96
N ARG A 242 -2.91 13.75 -8.53
CA ARG A 242 -1.97 13.55 -9.64
C ARG A 242 -0.60 13.07 -9.19
N ARG A 243 -0.21 13.47 -7.98
CA ARG A 243 1.09 13.17 -7.40
C ARG A 243 0.96 12.96 -5.90
N PHE A 244 1.62 11.93 -5.39
CA PHE A 244 1.81 11.75 -3.96
C PHE A 244 3.19 11.18 -3.66
N SER A 245 3.76 11.56 -2.52
CA SER A 245 5.05 11.05 -2.08
C SER A 245 5.03 10.66 -0.62
N TYR A 246 5.89 9.73 -0.25
CA TYR A 246 6.17 9.45 1.16
C TYR A 246 7.66 9.34 1.44
N CYS A 247 8.01 9.51 2.71
CA CYS A 247 9.35 9.29 3.26
C CYS A 247 9.19 8.41 4.50
N LEU A 248 9.54 7.13 4.36
CA LEU A 248 9.40 6.16 5.43
C LEU A 248 10.64 6.16 6.30
N THR A 249 10.48 6.39 7.59
CA THR A 249 11.54 6.28 8.58
C THR A 249 11.89 4.82 8.85
N SER A 250 13.12 4.56 9.26
CA SER A 250 13.52 3.22 9.73
C SER A 250 12.60 2.68 10.85
N TYR A 251 12.29 1.38 10.84
CA TYR A 251 11.42 0.73 11.85
C TYR A 251 11.77 0.99 13.33
N PRO A 252 13.05 0.97 13.77
CA PRO A 252 13.39 1.31 15.15
C PRO A 252 13.33 2.82 15.45
N SER A 253 13.11 3.67 14.44
CA SER A 253 13.01 5.12 14.62
C SER A 253 11.76 5.47 15.41
N ARG A 254 11.88 6.48 16.26
CA ARG A 254 10.74 7.13 16.93
C ARG A 254 10.19 8.31 16.14
N ARG A 255 10.86 8.70 15.05
CA ARG A 255 10.38 9.75 14.15
C ARG A 255 9.18 9.23 13.36
N GLN A 256 8.26 10.13 13.03
CA GLN A 256 7.12 9.80 12.18
C GLN A 256 7.55 9.82 10.73
N SER A 257 7.02 8.88 9.96
CA SER A 257 7.11 8.91 8.50
C SER A 257 6.19 10.00 7.96
N THR A 258 6.42 10.48 6.75
CA THR A 258 5.62 11.57 6.15
C THR A 258 4.98 11.10 4.86
N LEU A 259 3.71 11.45 4.66
CA LEU A 259 2.97 11.35 3.40
C LEU A 259 2.61 12.77 2.93
N LEU A 260 2.82 13.04 1.65
CA LEU A 260 2.54 14.32 0.99
C LEU A 260 1.68 14.06 -0.24
N PHE A 261 0.62 14.82 -0.44
CA PHE A 261 -0.14 14.86 -1.69
C PHE A 261 -0.67 16.27 -1.95
N GLY A 262 -1.12 16.51 -3.18
CA GLY A 262 -1.39 17.85 -3.69
C GLY A 262 -0.09 18.60 -4.04
N SER A 263 -0.11 19.93 -4.03
CA SER A 263 1.04 20.78 -4.40
C SER A 263 2.31 20.56 -3.57
N LEU A 264 2.21 19.96 -2.37
CA LEU A 264 3.38 19.56 -1.57
C LEU A 264 4.20 18.42 -2.16
N SER A 265 3.66 17.70 -3.14
CA SER A 265 4.38 16.65 -3.84
C SER A 265 5.30 17.18 -4.94
N ASP A 266 5.21 18.47 -5.27
CA ASP A 266 6.13 19.13 -6.19
C ASP A 266 7.45 19.48 -5.48
N GLY A 267 8.58 19.28 -6.16
CA GLY A 267 9.90 19.66 -5.62
C GLY A 267 10.35 18.88 -4.37
N VAL A 268 9.78 17.70 -4.11
CA VAL A 268 10.02 16.87 -2.89
C VAL A 268 11.44 16.33 -2.70
N TYR A 269 12.35 16.64 -3.62
CA TYR A 269 13.74 16.20 -3.59
C TYR A 269 14.72 17.30 -3.18
N GLY A 270 14.25 18.46 -2.72
CA GLY A 270 15.12 19.52 -2.20
C GLY A 270 16.00 19.09 -1.01
N ASP A 271 15.57 18.07 -0.26
CA ASP A 271 16.30 17.46 0.86
C ASP A 271 16.93 16.09 0.53
N ALA A 272 16.93 15.69 -0.75
CA ALA A 272 17.50 14.42 -1.18
C ALA A 272 19.03 14.41 -0.96
N THR A 273 19.52 13.30 -0.42
CA THR A 273 20.95 13.07 -0.16
C THR A 273 21.64 12.30 -1.29
N GLY A 274 20.93 11.98 -2.37
CA GLY A 274 21.43 11.20 -3.50
C GLY A 274 20.69 11.52 -4.80
N ARG A 275 21.11 10.87 -5.88
CA ARG A 275 20.50 11.05 -7.21
C ARG A 275 19.06 10.53 -7.21
N VAL A 276 18.15 11.30 -7.80
CA VAL A 276 16.78 10.86 -8.10
C VAL A 276 16.81 9.82 -9.21
N GLN A 277 16.24 8.65 -8.93
CA GLN A 277 16.12 7.54 -9.86
C GLN A 277 14.66 7.45 -10.31
N THR A 278 14.39 7.49 -11.62
CA THR A 278 13.03 7.51 -12.17
C THR A 278 12.81 6.32 -13.10
N THR A 279 11.69 5.62 -12.93
CA THR A 279 11.25 4.52 -13.80
C THR A 279 9.79 4.73 -14.23
N PRO A 280 9.39 4.29 -15.43
CA PRO A 280 7.99 4.31 -15.81
C PRO A 280 7.16 3.36 -14.92
N LEU A 281 5.93 3.80 -14.63
CA LEU A 281 4.87 2.95 -14.13
C LEU A 281 4.23 2.19 -15.30
N LEU A 282 3.94 0.92 -15.07
CA LEU A 282 3.23 0.06 -16.01
C LEU A 282 1.78 -0.10 -15.56
N GLN A 283 0.89 -0.33 -16.52
CA GLN A 283 -0.52 -0.56 -16.26
C GLN A 283 -0.91 -2.00 -16.62
N SER A 284 -1.74 -2.61 -15.77
CA SER A 284 -2.34 -3.92 -16.03
C SER A 284 -3.84 -3.75 -16.14
N PRO A 285 -4.45 -3.95 -17.34
CA PRO A 285 -5.90 -3.91 -17.46
C PRO A 285 -6.62 -4.95 -16.59
N GLN A 286 -5.95 -6.06 -16.27
CA GLN A 286 -6.50 -7.13 -15.44
C GLN A 286 -6.36 -6.85 -13.94
N ASN A 287 -5.35 -6.07 -13.55
CA ASN A 287 -5.09 -5.68 -12.16
C ASN A 287 -4.76 -4.18 -12.07
N PRO A 288 -5.72 -3.29 -12.39
CA PRO A 288 -5.48 -1.85 -12.48
C PRO A 288 -5.12 -1.22 -11.13
N THR A 289 -5.49 -1.85 -10.01
CA THR A 289 -5.20 -1.41 -8.64
C THR A 289 -3.70 -1.11 -8.40
N PHE A 290 -2.80 -1.93 -8.95
CA PHE A 290 -1.40 -1.94 -8.51
C PHE A 290 -0.50 -0.96 -9.28
N TYR A 291 0.55 -0.49 -8.60
CA TYR A 291 1.65 0.26 -9.19
C TYR A 291 2.75 -0.67 -9.68
N TYR A 292 2.68 -1.08 -10.95
CA TYR A 292 3.72 -1.89 -11.57
C TYR A 292 4.89 -1.02 -12.04
N VAL A 293 6.11 -1.56 -12.00
CA VAL A 293 7.33 -0.90 -12.47
C VAL A 293 8.09 -1.80 -13.45
N HIS A 294 8.81 -1.19 -14.39
CA HIS A 294 9.63 -1.93 -15.33
C HIS A 294 10.95 -2.37 -14.71
N PHE A 295 10.94 -3.49 -14.01
CA PHE A 295 12.11 -4.07 -13.34
C PHE A 295 12.93 -4.93 -14.29
N THR A 296 14.25 -4.71 -14.35
CA THR A 296 15.14 -5.35 -15.34
C THR A 296 16.19 -6.28 -14.71
N GLY A 297 16.32 -6.31 -13.39
CA GLY A 297 17.12 -7.32 -12.69
C GLY A 297 17.79 -6.85 -11.40
N LEU A 298 18.76 -7.64 -10.92
CA LEU A 298 19.46 -7.40 -9.67
C LEU A 298 20.98 -7.53 -9.84
N THR A 299 21.72 -6.74 -9.06
CA THR A 299 23.15 -6.95 -8.82
C THR A 299 23.38 -7.30 -7.35
N VAL A 300 24.20 -8.34 -7.11
CA VAL A 300 24.69 -8.70 -5.78
C VAL A 300 26.22 -8.62 -5.78
N GLY A 301 26.78 -7.74 -4.97
CA GLY A 301 28.20 -7.41 -4.98
C GLY A 301 28.62 -6.84 -6.33
N VAL A 302 29.63 -7.46 -6.94
CA VAL A 302 30.14 -7.06 -8.26
C VAL A 302 29.40 -7.72 -9.43
N ARG A 303 28.42 -8.60 -9.16
CA ARG A 303 27.81 -9.45 -10.17
C ARG A 303 26.35 -9.07 -10.43
N ARG A 304 26.05 -8.61 -11.65
CA ARG A 304 24.67 -8.61 -12.18
C ARG A 304 24.22 -10.05 -12.36
N LEU A 305 23.08 -10.40 -11.76
CA LEU A 305 22.55 -11.76 -11.81
C LEU A 305 22.06 -12.06 -13.23
N ARG A 306 22.31 -13.29 -13.69
CA ARG A 306 21.89 -13.76 -15.02
C ARG A 306 20.46 -14.28 -14.96
N ILE A 307 19.53 -13.39 -14.63
CA ILE A 307 18.10 -13.66 -14.60
C ILE A 307 17.50 -13.00 -15.84
N PRO A 308 16.74 -13.74 -16.68
CA PRO A 308 16.12 -13.14 -17.85
C PRO A 308 15.06 -12.13 -17.41
N GLU A 309 14.94 -11.00 -18.13
CA GLU A 309 13.94 -9.97 -17.82
C GLU A 309 12.50 -10.50 -17.88
N SER A 310 12.26 -11.56 -18.66
CA SER A 310 10.97 -12.26 -18.70
C SER A 310 10.53 -12.86 -17.35
N ALA A 311 11.45 -13.04 -16.39
CA ALA A 311 11.12 -13.44 -15.02
C ALA A 311 10.40 -12.33 -14.24
N PHE A 312 10.43 -11.08 -14.73
CA PHE A 312 9.84 -9.90 -14.10
C PHE A 312 8.73 -9.27 -14.95
N ALA A 313 8.47 -9.82 -16.14
CA ALA A 313 7.54 -9.25 -17.10
C ALA A 313 6.10 -9.28 -16.56
N LEU A 314 5.41 -8.15 -16.71
CA LEU A 314 3.95 -8.09 -16.57
C LEU A 314 3.32 -8.68 -17.84
N ARG A 315 2.56 -9.76 -17.70
CA ARG A 315 1.94 -10.46 -18.82
C ARG A 315 0.55 -9.89 -19.15
N PRO A 316 0.06 -10.06 -20.40
CA PRO A 316 -1.26 -9.57 -20.79
C PRO A 316 -2.43 -10.14 -19.97
N ASP A 317 -2.26 -11.32 -19.37
CA ASP A 317 -3.24 -11.96 -18.48
C ASP A 317 -3.21 -11.40 -17.04
N GLY A 318 -2.40 -10.37 -16.78
CA GLY A 318 -2.25 -9.76 -15.47
C GLY A 318 -1.32 -10.49 -14.51
N SER A 319 -0.75 -11.64 -14.93
CA SER A 319 0.21 -12.40 -14.13
C SER A 319 1.63 -11.83 -14.21
N GLY A 320 2.48 -12.23 -13.26
CA GLY A 320 3.84 -11.72 -13.15
C GLY A 320 3.90 -10.23 -12.78
N GLY A 321 4.86 -9.54 -13.37
CA GLY A 321 5.14 -8.13 -13.09
C GLY A 321 5.81 -7.90 -11.73
N VAL A 322 6.24 -6.65 -11.52
CA VAL A 322 6.81 -6.20 -10.25
C VAL A 322 6.03 -4.99 -9.76
N ILE A 323 5.47 -5.08 -8.56
CA ILE A 323 4.75 -3.97 -7.93
C ILE A 323 5.59 -3.32 -6.85
N VAL A 324 5.35 -2.04 -6.57
CA VAL A 324 5.86 -1.35 -5.37
C VAL A 324 4.72 -1.24 -4.37
N ASP A 325 4.91 -1.75 -3.15
CA ASP A 325 3.84 -1.83 -2.16
C ASP A 325 4.33 -1.35 -0.78
N SER A 326 3.74 -0.26 -0.28
CA SER A 326 4.00 0.26 1.07
C SER A 326 3.42 -0.66 2.15
N GLY A 327 2.38 -1.44 1.82
CA GLY A 327 1.72 -2.39 2.70
C GLY A 327 2.53 -3.66 2.96
N THR A 328 3.51 -3.98 2.12
CA THR A 328 4.38 -5.16 2.28
C THR A 328 5.73 -4.75 2.87
N ALA A 329 6.20 -5.34 3.96
CA ALA A 329 7.52 -4.99 4.51
C ALA A 329 8.70 -5.53 3.69
N LEU A 330 8.73 -6.85 3.46
CA LEU A 330 9.82 -7.53 2.76
C LEU A 330 9.69 -7.36 1.24
N THR A 331 10.83 -7.40 0.54
CA THR A 331 10.78 -7.63 -0.91
C THR A 331 10.48 -9.10 -1.17
N LEU A 332 9.42 -9.36 -1.94
CA LEU A 332 8.94 -10.68 -2.31
C LEU A 332 9.36 -10.99 -3.75
N LEU A 333 9.97 -12.15 -3.97
CA LEU A 333 10.50 -12.57 -5.26
C LEU A 333 10.02 -13.99 -5.59
N PRO A 334 9.76 -14.31 -6.87
CA PRO A 334 9.49 -15.68 -7.28
C PRO A 334 10.61 -16.62 -6.82
N ALA A 335 10.25 -17.83 -6.41
CA ALA A 335 11.18 -18.80 -5.82
C ALA A 335 12.50 -18.98 -6.61
N ALA A 336 12.43 -19.05 -7.95
CA ALA A 336 13.60 -19.18 -8.81
C ALA A 336 14.52 -17.95 -8.76
N VAL A 337 13.95 -16.74 -8.71
CA VAL A 337 14.69 -15.49 -8.57
C VAL A 337 15.33 -15.39 -7.20
N LEU A 338 14.56 -15.69 -6.15
CA LEU A 338 15.06 -15.69 -4.77
C LEU A 338 16.25 -16.66 -4.63
N ALA A 339 16.14 -17.87 -5.18
CA ALA A 339 17.22 -18.86 -5.17
C ALA A 339 18.51 -18.34 -5.80
N GLU A 340 18.42 -17.62 -6.92
CA GLU A 340 19.57 -17.01 -7.59
C GLU A 340 20.22 -15.89 -6.77
N VAL A 341 19.42 -15.04 -6.11
CA VAL A 341 19.91 -14.00 -5.20
C VAL A 341 20.63 -14.65 -4.01
N VAL A 342 20.01 -15.63 -3.37
CA VAL A 342 20.58 -16.36 -2.22
C VAL A 342 21.88 -17.07 -2.60
N ARG A 343 21.93 -17.67 -3.80
CA ARG A 343 23.15 -18.30 -4.34
C ARG A 343 24.27 -17.30 -4.50
N ALA A 344 23.99 -16.10 -5.01
CA ALA A 344 24.99 -15.04 -5.17
C ALA A 344 25.53 -14.52 -3.83
N PHE A 345 24.66 -14.34 -2.83
CA PHE A 345 25.09 -14.01 -1.46
C PHE A 345 25.96 -15.11 -0.87
N ARG A 346 25.56 -16.38 -0.99
CA ARG A 346 26.31 -17.52 -0.48
C ARG A 346 27.73 -17.58 -1.05
N GLN A 347 27.89 -17.38 -2.36
CA GLN A 347 29.20 -17.42 -3.03
C GLN A 347 30.16 -16.34 -2.51
N GLN A 348 29.63 -15.17 -2.14
CA GLN A 348 30.43 -14.02 -1.74
C GLN A 348 30.65 -13.95 -0.22
N LEU A 349 29.63 -14.28 0.59
CA LEU A 349 29.73 -14.29 2.04
C LEU A 349 30.57 -15.47 2.55
N ARG A 350 30.52 -16.62 1.86
CA ARG A 350 31.19 -17.87 2.28
C ARG A 350 30.87 -18.28 3.72
N LEU A 351 29.66 -17.97 4.19
CA LEU A 351 29.16 -18.35 5.50
C LEU A 351 28.30 -19.61 5.45
N PRO A 352 28.25 -20.39 6.55
CA PRO A 352 27.27 -21.46 6.68
C PRO A 352 25.87 -20.86 6.81
N PHE A 353 24.87 -21.52 6.24
CA PHE A 353 23.47 -21.23 6.56
C PHE A 353 23.20 -21.54 8.03
N ALA A 354 22.32 -20.76 8.63
CA ALA A 354 21.73 -21.10 9.92
C ALA A 354 20.70 -22.23 9.74
N ASN A 355 21.18 -23.45 9.50
CA ASN A 355 20.32 -24.64 9.42
C ASN A 355 19.70 -24.92 10.81
N GLY A 356 18.38 -25.11 10.87
CA GLY A 356 17.63 -25.38 12.11
C GLY A 356 16.70 -24.28 12.61
N GLY A 357 16.39 -23.26 11.80
CA GLY A 357 15.35 -22.27 12.10
C GLY A 357 13.98 -22.70 11.57
N ASN A 358 12.92 -22.30 12.27
CA ASN A 358 11.54 -22.32 11.75
C ASN A 358 11.55 -21.75 10.31
N PRO A 359 10.86 -22.32 9.31
CA PRO A 359 10.68 -21.71 7.98
C PRO A 359 10.28 -20.23 8.04
N GLU A 360 9.70 -19.78 9.17
CA GLU A 360 9.45 -18.39 9.52
C GLU A 360 10.69 -17.47 9.58
N ASP A 361 11.88 -17.97 9.90
CA ASP A 361 13.10 -17.20 10.18
C ASP A 361 13.76 -16.56 8.93
N GLY A 362 13.31 -16.91 7.72
CA GLY A 362 13.85 -16.36 6.46
C GLY A 362 15.23 -16.92 6.07
N VAL A 363 15.96 -16.21 5.19
CA VAL A 363 17.27 -16.66 4.71
C VAL A 363 18.38 -16.10 5.59
N CYS A 364 18.96 -16.93 6.46
CA CYS A 364 19.95 -16.51 7.45
C CYS A 364 21.28 -17.29 7.37
N PHE A 365 22.37 -16.59 7.67
CA PHE A 365 23.73 -17.11 7.75
C PHE A 365 24.28 -17.01 9.18
N LEU A 366 25.14 -17.94 9.57
CA LEU A 366 25.82 -17.93 10.87
C LEU A 366 27.01 -16.97 10.84
N VAL A 367 27.03 -16.01 11.76
CA VAL A 367 28.07 -15.00 11.87
C VAL A 367 29.20 -15.50 12.79
N PRO A 368 30.48 -15.47 12.33
CA PRO A 368 31.62 -15.87 13.15
C PRO A 368 31.75 -15.03 14.41
N ALA A 369 32.25 -15.61 15.51
CA ALA A 369 32.34 -14.96 16.82
C ALA A 369 33.04 -13.58 16.79
N ALA A 370 34.05 -13.43 15.93
CA ALA A 370 34.77 -12.18 15.72
C ALA A 370 33.85 -10.99 15.35
N TRP A 371 32.76 -11.26 14.63
CA TRP A 371 31.82 -10.26 14.09
C TRP A 371 30.52 -10.14 14.92
N ARG A 372 30.39 -10.88 16.03
CA ARG A 372 29.16 -10.87 16.84
C ARG A 372 29.08 -9.69 17.82
N ARG A 373 30.19 -8.99 18.11
CA ARG A 373 30.19 -7.89 19.09
C ARG A 373 29.64 -6.60 18.49
N SER A 374 28.56 -6.09 19.09
CA SER A 374 27.95 -4.78 18.75
C SER A 374 28.89 -3.59 18.97
N SER A 375 29.96 -3.76 19.76
CA SER A 375 30.99 -2.74 20.04
C SER A 375 32.16 -2.76 19.06
N SER A 376 32.17 -3.65 18.06
CA SER A 376 33.21 -3.63 17.03
C SER A 376 32.98 -2.45 16.09
N THR A 377 34.04 -1.69 15.80
CA THR A 377 34.04 -0.58 14.82
C THR A 377 33.87 -1.06 13.37
N SER A 378 33.83 -2.38 13.15
CA SER A 378 33.75 -3.02 11.84
C SER A 378 32.57 -3.98 11.78
N GLN A 379 31.58 -3.66 10.96
CA GLN A 379 30.47 -4.56 10.67
C GLN A 379 30.92 -5.68 9.74
N MET A 380 30.28 -6.85 9.82
CA MET A 380 30.53 -7.91 8.85
C MET A 380 30.28 -7.38 7.42
N PRO A 381 31.25 -7.49 6.50
CA PRO A 381 31.06 -7.11 5.11
C PRO A 381 29.92 -7.91 4.47
N VAL A 382 29.06 -7.20 3.74
CA VAL A 382 27.93 -7.77 3.02
C VAL A 382 28.01 -7.31 1.57
N PRO A 383 27.77 -8.18 0.57
CA PRO A 383 27.66 -7.76 -0.82
C PRO A 383 26.63 -6.64 -0.97
N ARG A 384 26.99 -5.57 -1.69
CA ARG A 384 26.03 -4.53 -2.09
C ARG A 384 24.85 -5.15 -2.85
N MET A 385 23.69 -4.53 -2.81
CA MET A 385 22.53 -4.97 -3.57
C MET A 385 21.94 -3.80 -4.34
N VAL A 386 21.81 -3.96 -5.66
CA VAL A 386 21.23 -2.93 -6.54
C VAL A 386 20.00 -3.53 -7.22
N LEU A 387 18.90 -2.78 -7.19
CA LEU A 387 17.68 -3.06 -7.95
C LEU A 387 17.73 -2.28 -9.26
N HIS A 388 17.59 -2.97 -10.39
CA HIS A 388 17.65 -2.36 -11.72
C HIS A 388 16.24 -2.22 -12.30
N PHE A 389 15.94 -1.04 -12.82
CA PHE A 389 14.71 -0.69 -13.50
C PHE A 389 15.03 -0.13 -14.88
N GLN A 390 14.02 0.06 -15.72
CA GLN A 390 14.18 0.83 -16.94
C GLN A 390 14.48 2.29 -16.59
N GLY A 391 15.70 2.75 -16.88
CA GLY A 391 16.12 4.14 -16.67
C GLY A 391 16.59 4.48 -15.25
N ALA A 392 16.60 3.51 -14.33
CA ALA A 392 16.94 3.74 -12.92
C ALA A 392 17.69 2.57 -12.29
N ASP A 393 18.66 2.90 -11.45
CA ASP A 393 19.41 1.96 -10.62
C ASP A 393 19.34 2.38 -9.15
N LEU A 394 18.72 1.54 -8.32
CA LEU A 394 18.55 1.80 -6.90
C LEU A 394 19.58 0.99 -6.09
N ASP A 395 20.68 1.63 -5.71
CA ASP A 395 21.69 1.06 -4.80
C ASP A 395 21.16 1.09 -3.36
N LEU A 396 20.97 -0.09 -2.78
CA LEU A 396 20.29 -0.22 -1.50
C LEU A 396 21.27 -0.05 -0.33
N PRO A 397 20.91 0.76 0.70
CA PRO A 397 21.62 0.74 1.96
C PRO A 397 21.57 -0.66 2.59
N ARG A 398 22.68 -1.11 3.17
CA ARG A 398 22.79 -2.44 3.83
C ARG A 398 21.61 -2.78 4.75
N ARG A 399 21.17 -1.79 5.55
CA ARG A 399 20.07 -1.96 6.52
C ARG A 399 18.71 -2.26 5.86
N ASN A 400 18.55 -1.92 4.58
CA ASN A 400 17.28 -2.06 3.86
C ASN A 400 17.06 -3.50 3.36
N TYR A 401 18.13 -4.30 3.21
CA TYR A 401 18.04 -5.68 2.74
C TYR A 401 18.71 -6.71 3.68
N VAL A 402 19.36 -6.27 4.77
CA VAL A 402 19.98 -7.14 5.78
C VAL A 402 19.55 -6.80 7.22
N LEU A 403 19.33 -7.86 8.00
CA LEU A 403 19.23 -7.84 9.45
C LEU A 403 20.44 -8.51 10.11
N ASP A 404 21.16 -7.75 10.93
CA ASP A 404 22.08 -8.30 11.92
C ASP A 404 21.33 -8.66 13.20
N ASP A 405 21.28 -9.95 13.50
CA ASP A 405 20.83 -10.45 14.80
C ASP A 405 22.05 -10.87 15.61
N HIS A 406 22.71 -9.88 16.24
CA HIS A 406 23.88 -10.11 17.08
C HIS A 406 23.59 -11.05 18.25
N ARG A 407 22.35 -11.05 18.78
CA ARG A 407 21.94 -11.92 19.89
C ARG A 407 21.93 -13.38 19.47
N ARG A 408 21.45 -13.68 18.25
CA ARG A 408 21.44 -15.03 17.69
C ARG A 408 22.72 -15.37 16.91
N GLY A 409 23.64 -14.41 16.74
CA GLY A 409 24.82 -14.55 15.90
C GLY A 409 24.46 -14.84 14.44
N ARG A 410 23.41 -14.19 13.92
CA ARG A 410 22.87 -14.42 12.57
C ARG A 410 22.88 -13.15 11.73
N LEU A 411 23.03 -13.33 10.42
CA LEU A 411 22.83 -12.32 9.40
C LEU A 411 21.75 -12.81 8.45
N CYS A 412 20.65 -12.08 8.33
CA CYS A 412 19.49 -12.51 7.56
C CYS A 412 19.18 -11.55 6.41
N LEU A 413 18.87 -12.10 5.23
CA LEU A 413 18.37 -11.33 4.10
C LEU A 413 16.89 -11.01 4.30
N LEU A 414 16.50 -9.79 3.99
CA LEU A 414 15.13 -9.28 4.14
C LEU A 414 14.32 -9.49 2.86
N LEU A 415 14.38 -10.71 2.34
CA LEU A 415 13.73 -11.18 1.13
C LEU A 415 12.92 -12.42 1.45
N ALA A 416 11.78 -12.61 0.77
CA ALA A 416 10.97 -13.82 0.91
C ALA A 416 10.41 -14.28 -0.44
N ASP A 417 9.91 -15.51 -0.46
CA ASP A 417 9.21 -16.07 -1.61
C ASP A 417 7.85 -15.37 -1.76
N SER A 418 7.50 -14.99 -3.00
CA SER A 418 6.19 -14.42 -3.31
C SER A 418 5.08 -15.46 -3.34
N GLY A 419 5.39 -16.74 -3.50
CA GLY A 419 4.39 -17.81 -3.62
C GLY A 419 3.62 -17.79 -4.95
N ASP A 420 4.10 -17.01 -5.93
CA ASP A 420 3.57 -16.90 -7.28
C ASP A 420 4.71 -16.53 -8.26
N ASP A 421 4.36 -16.09 -9.46
CA ASP A 421 5.30 -15.59 -10.47
C ASP A 421 5.45 -14.06 -10.50
N GLY A 422 4.80 -13.35 -9.59
CA GLY A 422 4.92 -11.89 -9.43
C GLY A 422 5.97 -11.51 -8.39
N SER A 423 6.46 -10.28 -8.46
CA SER A 423 7.38 -9.71 -7.46
C SER A 423 6.76 -8.50 -6.75
N THR A 424 7.22 -8.23 -5.54
CA THR A 424 6.80 -7.06 -4.77
C THR A 424 8.01 -6.40 -4.13
N ILE A 425 8.22 -5.12 -4.41
CA ILE A 425 9.21 -4.29 -3.76
C ILE A 425 8.59 -3.72 -2.48
N GLY A 426 8.96 -4.30 -1.34
CA GLY A 426 8.42 -3.94 -0.03
C GLY A 426 8.99 -2.65 0.54
N ASN A 427 8.44 -2.19 1.65
CA ASN A 427 8.74 -0.91 2.27
C ASN A 427 10.11 -0.86 2.97
N LEU A 428 10.73 -1.99 3.32
CA LEU A 428 12.07 -2.00 3.94
C LEU A 428 13.12 -1.42 2.99
N VAL A 429 12.97 -1.64 1.68
CA VAL A 429 13.86 -1.03 0.68
C VAL A 429 13.56 0.43 0.39
N GLN A 430 12.38 0.89 0.78
CA GLN A 430 11.89 2.26 0.62
C GLN A 430 12.17 3.13 1.87
N GLN A 431 12.72 2.57 2.95
CA GLN A 431 13.09 3.33 4.14
C GLN A 431 14.27 4.26 3.89
N ASP A 432 14.15 5.47 4.45
CA ASP A 432 15.05 6.59 4.25
C ASP A 432 15.24 6.92 2.76
N MET A 433 14.15 6.75 2.01
CA MET A 433 14.00 7.14 0.61
C MET A 433 12.73 7.99 0.48
N ARG A 434 12.79 9.06 -0.31
CA ARG A 434 11.62 9.76 -0.81
C ARG A 434 11.12 9.02 -2.04
N VAL A 435 9.91 8.48 -1.95
CA VAL A 435 9.23 7.79 -3.06
C VAL A 435 8.10 8.69 -3.54
N LEU A 436 8.14 9.09 -4.81
CA LEU A 436 7.12 9.91 -5.47
C LEU A 436 6.45 9.10 -6.57
N TYR A 437 5.13 9.02 -6.51
CA TYR A 437 4.28 8.52 -7.57
C TYR A 437 3.78 9.74 -8.35
N ASP A 438 4.18 9.84 -9.61
CA ASP A 438 3.67 10.84 -10.54
C ASP A 438 2.73 10.16 -11.53
N LEU A 439 1.43 10.28 -11.28
CA LEU A 439 0.37 9.63 -12.05
C LEU A 439 0.00 10.43 -13.30
N GLU A 440 0.43 11.69 -13.40
CA GLU A 440 0.30 12.47 -14.63
C GLU A 440 1.40 12.11 -15.63
N ALA A 441 2.62 11.89 -15.15
CA ALA A 441 3.75 11.45 -15.97
C ALA A 441 3.85 9.92 -16.10
N GLU A 442 3.04 9.15 -15.36
CA GLU A 442 3.13 7.69 -15.23
C GLU A 442 4.55 7.22 -14.85
N THR A 443 5.12 7.80 -13.78
CA THR A 443 6.45 7.46 -13.29
C THR A 443 6.50 7.26 -11.78
N LEU A 444 7.48 6.47 -11.36
CA LEU A 444 7.90 6.33 -9.97
C LEU A 444 9.33 6.87 -9.82
N SER A 445 9.50 7.81 -8.91
CA SER A 445 10.80 8.41 -8.60
C SER A 445 11.22 8.09 -7.18
N ILE A 446 12.48 7.68 -6.98
CA ILE A 446 13.03 7.29 -5.68
C ILE A 446 14.37 7.99 -5.47
N ALA A 447 14.55 8.60 -4.31
CA ALA A 447 15.83 9.22 -3.94
C ALA A 447 16.16 9.00 -2.45
N PRO A 448 17.43 8.68 -2.09
CA PRO A 448 17.86 8.65 -0.69
C PRO A 448 17.57 9.97 0.01
N THR A 449 16.91 9.94 1.17
CA THR A 449 16.46 11.15 1.89
C THR A 449 16.49 10.90 3.40
N ARG A 450 16.77 11.93 4.20
CA ARG A 450 16.70 11.83 5.67
C ARG A 450 15.27 12.04 6.16
N CYS A 451 14.49 10.96 6.15
CA CYS A 451 13.26 10.87 6.92
C CYS A 451 13.58 10.94 8.45
#